data_AF-A0A8J2HKB9-F1
#
_entry.id   AF-A0A8J2HKB9-F1
#
_cell.length_a   1.000
_cell.length_b   1.000
_cell.length_c   1.000
_cell.angle_alpha   90.00
_cell.angle_beta   90.00
_cell.angle_gamma   90.00
#
_symmetry.space_group_name_H-M   'P 1'
#
loop_
_entity.id
_entity.type
_entity.pdbx_description
1 polymer ?
#
loop_
_entity_poly.entity_id
_entity_poly.type
_entity_poly.pdbx_seq_one_letter_code
_entity_poly.pdbx_strand_id
1 'polypeptide(L)'
;MCIKAMKEHRIGTSTISFFHLLKAPWNQLVNHAYNKDVRELCFLDYAVKYPLYIAMIAKRTEAAVKRSKLLENSEEKMFVLLKSLPFLCCQKILTNFSDDDLKRFNTQFENIDDYVSET
;
A
#
# COMPACT_ATOMS: atom_id res chain seq x y z
N MET A 1 -17.84 17.66 14.65
CA MET A 1 -16.54 18.31 14.98
C MET A 1 -15.34 17.48 14.52
N CYS A 2 -15.27 16.16 14.82
CA CYS A 2 -14.13 15.30 14.44
C CYS A 2 -13.83 15.21 12.94
N ILE A 3 -14.84 15.09 12.06
CA ILE A 3 -14.59 14.98 10.61
C ILE A 3 -13.95 16.24 10.03
N LYS A 4 -14.37 17.44 10.48
CA LYS A 4 -13.76 18.70 10.02
C LYS A 4 -12.29 18.76 10.43
N ALA A 5 -11.98 18.40 11.69
CA ALA A 5 -10.60 18.32 12.17
C ALA A 5 -9.77 17.29 11.37
N MET A 6 -10.31 16.13 11.03
CA MET A 6 -9.62 15.12 10.22
C MET A 6 -9.33 15.58 8.79
N LYS A 7 -10.13 16.48 8.21
CA LYS A 7 -9.87 17.05 6.88
C LYS A 7 -8.63 17.96 6.88
N GLU A 8 -8.41 18.67 7.98
CA GLU A 8 -7.33 19.64 8.14
C GLU A 8 -6.06 18.99 8.72
N HIS A 9 -6.20 17.87 9.46
CA HIS A 9 -5.08 17.16 10.07
C HIS A 9 -4.33 16.30 9.05
N ARG A 10 -3.25 16.86 8.51
CA ARG A 10 -2.31 16.19 7.62
C ARG A 10 -1.44 15.18 8.37
N ILE A 11 -0.97 14.17 7.65
CA ILE A 11 -0.09 13.11 8.17
C ILE A 11 1.34 13.48 7.81
N GLY A 12 2.17 13.74 8.81
CA GLY A 12 3.54 14.21 8.62
C GLY A 12 3.61 15.46 7.77
N THR A 13 4.44 15.41 6.73
CA THR A 13 4.63 16.49 5.74
C THR A 13 3.78 16.32 4.49
N SER A 14 3.08 15.19 4.36
CA SER A 14 2.26 14.87 3.19
C SER A 14 1.03 15.77 3.03
N THR A 15 0.44 15.73 1.84
CA THR A 15 -0.89 16.32 1.56
C THR A 15 -2.04 15.39 1.97
N ILE A 16 -1.73 14.21 2.52
CA ILE A 16 -2.69 13.19 2.94
C ILE A 16 -3.17 13.54 4.35
N SER A 17 -4.47 13.40 4.59
CA SER A 17 -5.09 13.74 5.87
C SER A 17 -5.74 12.50 6.48
N PHE A 18 -6.06 12.56 7.78
CA PHE A 18 -6.85 11.50 8.41
C PHE A 18 -8.19 11.27 7.72
N PHE A 19 -8.78 12.32 7.11
CA PHE A 19 -10.00 12.16 6.32
C PHE A 19 -9.76 11.36 5.03
N HIS A 20 -8.62 11.54 4.37
CA HIS A 20 -8.24 10.70 3.22
C HIS A 20 -8.12 9.22 3.64
N LEU A 21 -7.43 8.92 4.75
CA LEU A 21 -7.33 7.52 5.22
C LEU A 21 -8.69 6.92 5.61
N LEU A 22 -9.59 7.75 6.14
CA LEU A 22 -10.94 7.33 6.53
C LEU A 22 -11.85 7.01 5.34
N LYS A 23 -11.78 7.81 4.27
CA LYS A 23 -12.81 7.84 3.22
C LYS A 23 -12.33 7.50 1.81
N ALA A 24 -11.02 7.45 1.56
CA ALA A 24 -10.52 7.12 0.24
C ALA A 24 -11.05 5.76 -0.24
N PRO A 25 -11.44 5.65 -1.52
CA PRO A 25 -11.63 4.37 -2.18
C PRO A 25 -10.40 3.49 -2.01
N TRP A 26 -10.58 2.16 -2.03
CA TRP A 26 -9.50 1.22 -1.74
C TRP A 26 -8.22 1.47 -2.57
N ASN A 27 -8.35 1.64 -3.89
CA ASN A 27 -7.19 1.88 -4.76
C ASN A 27 -6.44 3.18 -4.40
N GLN A 28 -7.17 4.24 -4.02
CA GLN A 28 -6.54 5.48 -3.57
C GLN A 28 -5.87 5.32 -2.20
N LEU A 29 -6.47 4.52 -1.30
CA LEU A 29 -5.87 4.21 -0.01
C LEU A 29 -4.57 3.41 -0.15
N VAL A 30 -4.54 2.44 -1.07
CA VAL A 30 -3.31 1.70 -1.42
C VAL A 30 -2.27 2.65 -1.97
N ASN A 31 -2.64 3.59 -2.85
CA ASN A 31 -1.73 4.62 -3.35
C ASN A 31 -1.19 5.54 -2.22
N HIS A 32 -2.03 5.91 -1.26
CA HIS A 32 -1.59 6.67 -0.08
C HIS A 32 -0.59 5.88 0.78
N ALA A 33 -0.69 4.55 0.81
CA ALA A 33 0.19 3.70 1.62
C ALA A 33 1.63 3.58 1.09
N TYR A 34 1.91 4.03 -0.14
CA TYR A 34 3.27 4.25 -0.64
C TYR A 34 3.94 5.48 -0.01
N ASN A 35 3.17 6.41 0.57
CA ASN A 35 3.74 7.57 1.24
C ASN A 35 4.37 7.17 2.58
N LYS A 36 5.62 7.57 2.79
CA LYS A 36 6.39 7.25 4.00
C LYS A 36 5.67 7.68 5.29
N ASP A 37 5.14 8.89 5.34
CA ASP A 37 4.46 9.42 6.54
C ASP A 37 3.21 8.60 6.88
N VAL A 38 2.52 8.06 5.86
CA VAL A 38 1.36 7.17 6.06
C VAL A 38 1.81 5.79 6.53
N ARG A 39 2.88 5.24 5.95
CA ARG A 39 3.41 3.91 6.26
C ARG A 39 3.99 3.82 7.68
N GLU A 40 4.54 4.92 8.18
CA GLU A 40 5.16 5.02 9.51
C GLU A 40 4.19 5.56 10.59
N LEU A 41 2.92 5.78 10.25
CA LEU A 41 1.94 6.39 11.14
C LEU A 41 1.64 5.53 12.37
N CYS A 42 1.94 6.04 13.57
CA CYS A 42 1.53 5.45 14.84
C CYS A 42 0.10 5.85 15.20
N PHE A 43 -0.88 4.95 15.01
CA PHE A 43 -2.30 5.27 15.28
C PHE A 43 -2.63 5.49 16.76
N LEU A 44 -1.83 4.92 17.68
CA LEU A 44 -2.05 5.06 19.13
C LEU A 44 -1.95 6.52 19.59
N ASP A 45 -1.09 7.32 18.96
CA ASP A 45 -0.88 8.74 19.27
C ASP A 45 -2.15 9.59 19.04
N TYR A 46 -3.10 9.05 18.28
CA TYR A 46 -4.33 9.74 17.89
C TYR A 46 -5.59 9.12 18.52
N ALA A 47 -5.43 8.12 19.40
CA ALA A 47 -6.56 7.40 19.97
C ALA A 47 -7.49 8.29 20.80
N VAL A 48 -6.90 9.23 21.56
CA VAL A 48 -7.66 10.22 22.34
C VAL A 48 -8.28 11.29 21.43
N LYS A 49 -7.61 11.66 20.33
CA LYS A 49 -8.06 12.72 19.42
C LYS A 49 -9.22 12.26 18.54
N TYR A 50 -9.22 11.00 18.10
CA TYR A 50 -10.22 10.44 17.19
C TYR A 50 -10.79 9.10 17.67
N PRO A 51 -11.35 9.02 18.89
CA PRO A 51 -11.69 7.77 19.56
C PRO A 51 -12.67 6.89 18.77
N LEU A 52 -13.58 7.49 18.02
CA LEU A 52 -14.59 6.76 17.24
C LEU A 52 -14.08 6.21 15.90
N TYR A 53 -13.04 6.81 15.34
CA TYR A 53 -12.61 6.51 13.96
C TYR A 53 -11.24 5.87 13.89
N ILE A 54 -10.40 6.04 14.91
CA ILE A 54 -8.98 5.67 14.84
C ILE A 54 -8.78 4.17 14.56
N ALA A 55 -9.59 3.30 15.19
CA ALA A 55 -9.49 1.86 14.99
C ALA A 55 -9.87 1.46 13.54
N MET A 56 -10.86 2.14 12.96
CA MET A 56 -11.26 1.90 11.57
C MET A 56 -10.20 2.42 10.59
N ILE A 57 -9.61 3.59 10.86
CA ILE A 57 -8.53 4.16 10.07
C ILE A 57 -7.30 3.25 10.12
N ALA A 58 -6.90 2.79 11.31
CA ALA A 58 -5.78 1.89 11.52
C ALA A 58 -5.94 0.61 10.71
N LYS A 59 -7.05 -0.12 10.92
CA LYS A 59 -7.33 -1.39 10.21
C LYS A 59 -7.27 -1.26 8.70
N ARG A 60 -7.88 -0.20 8.14
CA ARG A 60 -7.89 0.02 6.69
C ARG A 60 -6.52 0.38 6.16
N THR A 61 -5.78 1.23 6.88
CA THR A 61 -4.45 1.69 6.46
C THR A 61 -3.42 0.57 6.57
N GLU A 62 -3.45 -0.23 7.62
CA GLU A 62 -2.60 -1.43 7.78
C GLU A 62 -2.79 -2.42 6.62
N ALA A 63 -4.06 -2.68 6.25
CA ALA A 63 -4.37 -3.52 5.10
C ALA A 63 -3.82 -2.91 3.79
N ALA A 64 -3.97 -1.61 3.60
CA ALA A 64 -3.45 -0.91 2.42
C ALA A 64 -1.91 -0.90 2.38
N VAL A 65 -1.24 -0.74 3.52
CA VAL A 65 0.22 -0.85 3.66
C VAL A 65 0.67 -2.25 3.30
N LYS A 66 0.02 -3.30 3.82
CA LYS A 66 0.32 -4.69 3.44
C LYS A 66 0.19 -4.89 1.92
N ARG A 67 -0.90 -4.39 1.32
CA ARG A 67 -1.13 -4.48 -0.13
C ARG A 67 -0.06 -3.74 -0.93
N SER A 68 0.30 -2.50 -0.53
CA SER A 68 1.32 -1.71 -1.22
C SER A 68 2.67 -2.41 -1.25
N LYS A 69 3.08 -3.06 -0.14
CA LYS A 69 4.32 -3.84 -0.08
C LYS A 69 4.31 -5.06 -1.00
N LEU A 70 3.16 -5.74 -1.11
CA LEU A 70 3.02 -6.85 -2.05
C LEU A 70 3.16 -6.38 -3.50
N LEU A 71 2.53 -5.24 -3.83
CA LEU A 71 2.63 -4.63 -5.16
C LEU A 71 4.05 -4.17 -5.47
N GLU A 72 4.72 -3.43 -4.57
CA GLU A 72 6.12 -2.99 -4.73
C GLU A 72 7.04 -4.16 -5.11
N ASN A 73 6.96 -5.26 -4.34
CA ASN A 73 7.77 -6.46 -4.60
C ASN A 73 7.41 -7.12 -5.95
N SER A 74 6.13 -7.20 -6.29
CA SER A 74 5.70 -7.81 -7.55
C SER A 74 6.02 -6.96 -8.78
N GLU A 75 6.00 -5.63 -8.67
CA GLU A 75 6.24 -4.71 -9.78
C GLU A 75 7.67 -4.82 -10.31
N GLU A 76 8.65 -4.87 -9.40
CA GLU A 76 10.06 -5.05 -9.74
C GLU A 76 10.27 -6.39 -10.45
N LYS A 77 9.74 -7.48 -9.88
CA LYS A 77 9.83 -8.84 -10.44
C LYS A 77 9.17 -8.95 -11.81
N MET A 78 7.97 -8.40 -11.97
CA MET A 78 7.23 -8.43 -13.24
C MET A 78 7.93 -7.64 -14.33
N PHE A 79 8.52 -6.49 -14.00
CA PHE A 79 9.29 -5.70 -14.96
C PHE A 79 10.54 -6.44 -15.44
N VAL A 80 11.22 -7.19 -14.55
CA VAL A 80 12.36 -8.04 -14.91
C VAL A 80 11.94 -9.20 -15.83
N LEU A 81 10.81 -9.85 -15.55
CA LEU A 81 10.27 -10.93 -16.39
C LEU A 81 9.82 -10.44 -17.77
N LEU A 82 9.12 -9.31 -17.79
CA LEU A 82 8.47 -8.75 -18.97
C LEU A 82 9.21 -7.51 -19.44
N LYS A 83 10.51 -7.63 -19.74
CA LYS A 83 11.38 -6.50 -20.12
C LYS A 83 10.86 -5.63 -21.27
N SER A 84 9.99 -6.18 -22.12
CA SER A 84 9.36 -5.49 -23.24
C SER A 84 8.12 -4.67 -22.85
N LEU A 85 7.58 -4.88 -21.65
CA LEU A 85 6.37 -4.23 -21.16
C LEU A 85 6.74 -2.99 -20.33
N PRO A 86 6.17 -1.81 -20.61
CA PRO A 86 6.43 -0.61 -19.80
C PRO A 86 6.06 -0.84 -18.32
N PHE A 87 6.84 -0.27 -17.41
CA PHE A 87 6.64 -0.44 -15.96
C PHE A 87 5.20 -0.14 -15.52
N LEU A 88 4.61 0.95 -16.02
CA LEU A 88 3.22 1.31 -15.71
C LEU A 88 2.19 0.24 -16.15
N CYS A 89 2.48 -0.50 -17.23
CA CYS A 89 1.64 -1.61 -17.66
C CYS A 89 1.76 -2.79 -16.70
N CYS A 90 2.96 -3.10 -16.19
CA CYS A 90 3.16 -4.10 -15.13
C CYS A 90 2.33 -3.75 -13.88
N GLN A 91 2.41 -2.49 -13.42
CA GLN A 91 1.62 -2.01 -12.27
C GLN A 91 0.11 -2.22 -12.48
N LYS A 92 -0.41 -1.85 -13.67
CA LYS A 92 -1.83 -2.03 -14.00
C LYS A 92 -2.25 -3.49 -13.99
N ILE A 93 -1.43 -4.39 -14.50
CA ILE A 93 -1.74 -5.84 -14.47
C ILE A 93 -1.79 -6.32 -13.03
N LEU A 94 -0.74 -6.04 -12.24
CA LEU A 94 -0.63 -6.48 -10.84
C LEU A 94 -1.73 -5.91 -9.94
N THR A 95 -2.25 -4.71 -10.25
CA THR A 95 -3.37 -4.14 -9.50
C THR A 95 -4.63 -5.01 -9.57
N ASN A 96 -4.79 -5.83 -10.62
CA ASN A 96 -5.92 -6.77 -10.76
C ASN A 96 -5.73 -8.08 -9.97
N PHE A 97 -4.53 -8.36 -9.46
CA PHE A 97 -4.26 -9.60 -8.74
C PHE A 97 -4.81 -9.53 -7.32
N SER A 98 -5.33 -10.64 -6.78
CA SER A 98 -5.64 -10.71 -5.35
C SER A 98 -4.36 -10.65 -4.50
N ASP A 99 -4.49 -10.48 -3.18
CA ASP A 99 -3.32 -10.56 -2.28
C ASP A 99 -2.65 -11.93 -2.33
N ASP A 100 -3.42 -12.99 -2.55
CA ASP A 100 -2.88 -14.35 -2.64
C ASP A 100 -2.21 -14.60 -3.98
N ASP A 101 -2.73 -14.03 -5.06
CA ASP A 101 -2.05 -14.06 -6.38
C ASP A 101 -0.72 -13.31 -6.34
N LEU A 102 -0.66 -12.14 -5.71
CA LEU A 102 0.60 -11.42 -5.53
C LEU A 102 1.62 -12.20 -4.69
N LYS A 103 1.18 -12.84 -3.59
CA LYS A 103 2.07 -13.68 -2.78
C LYS A 103 2.62 -14.85 -3.60
N ARG A 104 1.74 -15.56 -4.33
CA ARG A 104 2.14 -16.68 -5.18
C ARG A 104 3.12 -16.23 -6.26
N PHE A 105 2.84 -15.13 -6.92
CA PHE A 105 3.73 -14.53 -7.92
C PHE A 105 5.11 -14.22 -7.32
N ASN A 106 5.14 -13.60 -6.13
CA ASN A 106 6.39 -13.27 -5.45
C ASN A 106 7.20 -14.52 -5.06
N THR A 107 6.57 -15.56 -4.51
CA THR A 107 7.23 -16.81 -4.11
C THR A 107 7.73 -17.61 -5.30
N GLN A 108 6.97 -17.69 -6.40
CA GLN A 108 7.41 -18.41 -7.59
C GLN A 108 8.62 -17.76 -8.25
N PHE A 109 8.73 -16.44 -8.21
CA PHE A 109 9.87 -15.73 -8.78
C PHE A 109 11.17 -15.96 -8.00
N GLU A 110 11.11 -16.03 -6.66
CA GLU A 110 12.28 -16.36 -5.82
C GLU A 110 12.88 -17.71 -6.21
N ASN A 111 12.01 -18.70 -6.48
CA ASN A 111 12.46 -20.00 -6.99
C ASN A 111 13.01 -19.96 -8.42
N ILE A 112 12.79 -18.90 -9.22
CA ILE A 112 13.34 -18.79 -10.57
C ILE A 112 14.75 -18.19 -10.53
N ASP A 113 14.97 -17.17 -9.68
CA ASP A 113 16.30 -16.54 -9.52
C ASP A 113 17.34 -17.53 -8.97
N ASP A 114 16.93 -18.46 -8.09
CA ASP A 114 17.79 -19.54 -7.60
C ASP A 114 18.22 -20.49 -8.73
N TYR A 115 17.35 -20.77 -9.71
CA TYR A 115 17.69 -21.65 -10.83
C TYR A 115 18.56 -20.98 -11.90
N VAL A 116 18.44 -19.67 -12.11
CA VAL A 116 19.24 -18.92 -13.10
C VAL A 116 20.64 -18.61 -12.59
N SER A 117 20.85 -18.59 -11.27
CA SER A 117 22.16 -18.34 -10.66
C SER A 117 23.05 -19.60 -10.52
N GLU A 118 22.49 -20.79 -10.76
CA GLU A 118 23.22 -22.07 -10.78
C GLU A 118 23.63 -22.55 -12.20
N THR A 119 23.30 -21.79 -13.25
CA THR A 119 23.69 -22.06 -14.66
C THR A 119 24.60 -20.98 -15.23
#